data_AF-A0A932V9U8-F1
#
_entry.id   AF-A0A932V9U8-F1
#
_cell.length_a   1.000
_cell.length_b   1.000
_cell.length_c   1.000
_cell.angle_alpha   90.00
_cell.angle_beta   90.00
_cell.angle_gamma   90.00
#
_symmetry.space_group_name_H-M   'P 1'
#
loop_
_entity.id
_entity.type
_entity.pdbx_description
1 polymer ?
#
loop_
_entity_poly.entity_id
_entity_poly.type
_entity_poly.pdbx_seq_one_letter_code
_entity_poly.pdbx_strand_id
1 'polypeptide(L)'
;MERWLIFLHVLSAFGFLIAHGASANVAFRLRQERNLDRIRALLDLSPGAYNLMYASLLALLITGIIAGFVRDAWGRGWIWTSLVLFIVIAVIMFVRGSLYYSQIRRAVGMQWFDGRRAHDPESPQSEQEVSKLLNSRKPEETAMIGGVGLALILWLMMFRPF
;
A
#
# COMPACT_ATOMS: atom_id res chain seq x y z
N MET A 1 -3.25 -9.23 29.65
CA MET A 1 -4.05 -9.11 28.42
C MET A 1 -3.67 -7.86 27.61
N GLU A 2 -3.69 -6.67 28.18
CA GLU A 2 -3.40 -5.40 27.47
C GLU A 2 -2.02 -5.35 26.77
N ARG A 3 -0.94 -5.80 27.43
CA ARG A 3 0.41 -5.81 26.84
C ARG A 3 0.49 -6.69 25.59
N TRP A 4 -0.19 -7.84 25.60
CA TRP A 4 -0.27 -8.73 24.44
C TRP A 4 -1.01 -8.09 23.28
N LEU A 5 -2.09 -7.36 23.56
CA LEU A 5 -2.83 -6.65 22.53
C LEU A 5 -2.00 -5.56 21.85
N ILE A 6 -1.26 -4.77 22.64
CA ILE A 6 -0.32 -3.76 22.11
C ILE A 6 0.77 -4.43 21.27
N PHE A 7 1.36 -5.51 21.79
CA PHE A 7 2.39 -6.26 21.07
C PHE A 7 1.88 -6.76 19.72
N LEU A 8 0.70 -7.39 19.68
CA LEU A 8 0.10 -7.89 18.44
C LEU A 8 -0.21 -6.75 17.46
N HIS A 9 -0.71 -5.61 17.95
CA HIS A 9 -0.97 -4.45 17.11
C HIS A 9 0.31 -3.91 16.46
N VAL A 10 1.36 -3.72 17.27
CA VAL A 10 2.67 -3.24 16.78
C VAL A 10 3.31 -4.26 15.84
N LEU A 11 3.30 -5.55 16.19
CA LEU A 11 3.80 -6.62 15.33
C LEU A 11 3.08 -6.65 13.98
N SER A 12 1.76 -6.49 13.99
CA SER A 12 0.94 -6.42 12.77
C SER A 12 1.31 -5.19 11.93
N ALA A 13 1.59 -4.05 12.57
CA ALA A 13 2.06 -2.85 11.86
C ALA A 13 3.41 -3.11 11.17
N PHE A 14 4.37 -3.75 11.85
CA PHE A 14 5.64 -4.12 11.23
C PHE A 14 5.46 -5.12 10.08
N GLY A 15 4.66 -6.17 10.28
CA GLY A 15 4.35 -7.15 9.23
C GLY A 15 3.74 -6.49 8.00
N PHE A 16 2.80 -5.57 8.21
CA PHE A 16 2.21 -4.76 7.15
C PHE A 16 3.25 -3.90 6.45
N LEU A 17 4.08 -3.14 7.18
CA LEU A 17 5.08 -2.25 6.58
C LEU A 17 6.14 -3.01 5.78
N ILE A 18 6.55 -4.20 6.23
CA ILE A 18 7.52 -5.03 5.50
C ILE A 18 6.88 -5.53 4.20
N ALA A 19 5.70 -6.14 4.27
CA ALA A 19 5.04 -6.72 3.10
C ALA A 19 4.59 -5.63 2.10
N HIS A 20 3.98 -4.55 2.60
CA HIS A 20 3.57 -3.40 1.81
C HIS A 20 4.79 -2.67 1.23
N GLY A 21 5.84 -2.46 2.03
CA GLY A 21 7.09 -1.84 1.60
C GLY A 21 7.80 -2.64 0.51
N ALA A 22 7.79 -3.97 0.58
CA ALA A 22 8.31 -4.83 -0.47
C ALA A 22 7.56 -4.62 -1.80
N SER A 23 6.22 -4.53 -1.77
CA SER A 23 5.41 -4.20 -2.94
C SER A 23 5.66 -2.78 -3.46
N ALA A 24 5.77 -1.79 -2.56
CA ALA A 24 6.08 -0.41 -2.93
C ALA A 24 7.47 -0.29 -3.58
N ASN A 25 8.44 -1.08 -3.14
CA ASN A 25 9.80 -1.10 -3.69
C ASN A 25 9.84 -1.55 -5.16
N VAL A 26 8.86 -2.33 -5.61
CA VAL A 26 8.76 -2.71 -7.03
C VAL A 26 8.59 -1.48 -7.92
N ALA A 27 7.77 -0.50 -7.53
CA ALA A 27 7.62 0.73 -8.30
C ALA A 27 8.95 1.48 -8.48
N PHE A 28 9.80 1.49 -7.45
CA PHE A 28 11.12 2.12 -7.51
C PHE A 28 12.12 1.30 -8.35
N ARG A 29 12.08 -0.03 -8.26
CA ARG A 29 12.92 -0.90 -9.10
C ARG A 29 12.55 -0.83 -10.57
N LEU A 30 11.26 -0.77 -10.89
CA LEU A 30 10.76 -0.63 -12.26
C LEU A 30 11.39 0.57 -12.97
N ARG A 31 11.61 1.69 -12.27
CA ARG A 31 12.25 2.90 -12.84
C ARG A 31 13.67 2.64 -13.37
N GLN A 32 14.39 1.69 -12.80
CA GLN A 32 15.76 1.35 -13.17
C GLN A 32 15.83 0.26 -14.24
N GLU A 33 14.73 -0.47 -14.45
CA GLU A 33 14.69 -1.58 -15.40
C GLU A 33 14.37 -1.09 -16.83
N ARG A 34 15.01 -1.72 -17.82
CA ARG A 34 14.80 -1.43 -19.24
C ARG A 34 14.36 -2.66 -20.01
N ASN A 35 14.72 -3.85 -19.53
CA ASN A 35 14.33 -5.10 -20.15
C ASN A 35 12.85 -5.43 -19.84
N LEU A 36 12.04 -5.62 -20.88
CA LEU A 36 10.61 -5.88 -20.75
C LEU A 36 10.30 -7.17 -19.97
N ASP A 37 11.09 -8.24 -20.13
CA ASP A 37 10.85 -9.51 -19.43
C ASP A 37 11.12 -9.37 -17.93
N ARG A 38 12.14 -8.60 -17.55
CA ARG A 38 12.39 -8.27 -16.14
C ARG A 38 11.30 -7.39 -15.55
N ILE A 39 10.77 -6.43 -16.32
CA ILE A 39 9.61 -5.62 -15.89
C ILE A 39 8.39 -6.51 -15.65
N ARG A 40 8.07 -7.42 -16.58
CA ARG A 40 6.96 -8.36 -16.42
C ARG A 40 7.13 -9.23 -15.17
N ALA A 41 8.33 -9.77 -14.96
CA ALA A 41 8.64 -10.57 -13.77
C ALA A 41 8.50 -9.78 -12.46
N LEU A 42 8.88 -8.49 -12.45
CA LEU A 42 8.67 -7.60 -11.30
C LEU A 42 7.18 -7.31 -11.06
N LEU A 43 6.37 -7.19 -12.11
CA LEU A 43 4.94 -6.95 -12.01
C LEU A 43 4.15 -8.20 -11.57
N ASP A 44 4.66 -9.39 -11.85
CA ASP A 44 4.11 -10.67 -11.37
C ASP A 44 4.52 -11.00 -9.92
N LEU A 45 4.51 -9.97 -9.07
CA LEU A 45 4.72 -10.11 -7.62
C LEU A 45 3.95 -11.30 -7.06
N SER A 46 4.65 -12.12 -6.28
CA SER A 46 4.10 -13.34 -5.69
C SER A 46 2.82 -13.05 -4.88
N PRO A 47 1.75 -13.86 -5.06
CA PRO A 47 0.56 -13.83 -4.22
C PRO A 47 0.86 -13.90 -2.71
N GLY A 48 1.97 -14.52 -2.31
CA GLY A 48 2.38 -14.63 -0.91
C GLY A 48 2.66 -13.27 -0.24
N ALA A 49 3.25 -12.31 -0.96
CA ALA A 49 3.52 -10.97 -0.42
C ALA A 49 2.21 -10.20 -0.16
N TYR A 50 1.25 -10.30 -1.08
CA TYR A 50 -0.07 -9.71 -0.91
C TYR A 50 -0.84 -10.36 0.25
N ASN A 51 -0.80 -11.69 0.37
CA ASN A 51 -1.46 -12.41 1.47
C ASN A 51 -0.92 -11.97 2.83
N LEU A 52 0.40 -11.86 2.98
CA LEU A 52 1.01 -11.40 4.23
C LEU A 52 0.62 -9.95 4.55
N MET A 53 0.61 -9.07 3.55
CA MET A 53 0.19 -7.68 3.71
C MET A 53 -1.26 -7.59 4.21
N TYR A 54 -2.20 -8.27 3.55
CA TYR A 54 -3.61 -8.23 3.94
C TYR A 54 -3.88 -8.91 5.28
N ALA A 55 -3.21 -10.03 5.56
CA ALA A 55 -3.32 -10.68 6.87
C ALA A 55 -2.80 -9.77 8.00
N SER A 56 -1.66 -9.11 7.78
CA SER A 56 -1.09 -8.16 8.75
C SER A 56 -1.99 -6.94 8.92
N LEU A 57 -2.56 -6.42 7.83
CA LEU A 57 -3.50 -5.30 7.90
C LEU A 57 -4.77 -5.67 8.66
N LEU A 58 -5.33 -6.85 8.42
CA LEU A 58 -6.51 -7.33 9.14
C LEU A 58 -6.22 -7.49 10.62
N ALA A 59 -5.08 -8.09 10.98
CA ALA A 59 -4.65 -8.23 12.37
C ALA A 59 -4.43 -6.88 13.05
N LEU A 60 -3.84 -5.90 12.34
CA LEU A 60 -3.66 -4.53 12.81
C LEU A 60 -5.01 -3.87 13.16
N LEU A 61 -5.99 -3.98 12.25
CA LEU A 61 -7.32 -3.40 12.45
C LEU A 61 -8.07 -4.09 13.60
N ILE A 62 -8.09 -5.43 13.63
CA ILE A 62 -8.77 -6.19 14.68
C ILE A 62 -8.20 -5.82 16.05
N THR A 63 -6.88 -5.84 16.19
CA THR A 63 -6.22 -5.53 17.48
C THR A 63 -6.44 -4.07 17.88
N GLY A 64 -6.46 -3.14 16.92
CA GLY A 64 -6.77 -1.73 17.17
C GLY A 64 -8.21 -1.50 17.64
N ILE A 65 -9.18 -2.16 17.00
CA ILE A 65 -10.60 -2.11 17.36
C ILE A 65 -10.82 -2.66 18.77
N ILE A 66 -10.26 -3.84 19.08
CA ILE A 66 -10.33 -4.43 20.41
C ILE A 66 -9.69 -3.48 21.44
N ALA A 67 -8.56 -2.84 21.12
CA ALA A 67 -7.91 -1.89 22.02
C ALA A 67 -8.77 -0.65 22.28
N GLY A 68 -9.51 -0.18 21.27
CA GLY A 68 -10.49 0.90 21.41
C GLY A 68 -11.57 0.58 22.45
N PHE A 69 -12.13 -0.64 22.41
CA PHE A 69 -13.13 -1.08 23.39
C PHE A 69 -12.53 -1.29 24.79
N VAL A 70 -11.39 -1.97 24.90
CA VAL A 70 -10.74 -2.24 26.19
C VAL A 70 -10.36 -0.94 26.93
N ARG A 71 -10.06 0.13 26.20
CA ARG A 71 -9.66 1.44 26.77
C ARG A 71 -10.79 2.48 26.83
N ASP A 72 -12.02 2.08 26.49
CA ASP A 72 -13.17 2.97 26.35
C ASP A 72 -12.83 4.27 25.59
N ALA A 73 -12.15 4.10 24.45
CA ALA A 73 -11.54 5.21 23.73
C ALA A 73 -12.39 5.71 22.55
N TRP A 74 -13.53 5.09 22.29
CA TRP A 74 -14.43 5.45 21.19
C TRP A 74 -15.09 6.82 21.34
N GLY A 75 -15.14 7.38 22.55
CA GLY A 75 -15.54 8.77 22.79
C GLY A 75 -14.46 9.82 22.50
N ARG A 76 -13.23 9.41 22.16
CA ARG A 76 -12.09 10.31 21.97
C ARG A 76 -11.83 10.58 20.49
N GLY A 77 -11.60 11.85 20.15
CA GLY A 77 -11.51 12.27 18.76
C GLY A 77 -10.26 11.73 18.04
N TRP A 78 -9.16 11.50 18.75
CA TRP A 78 -7.92 10.99 18.14
C TRP A 78 -8.09 9.61 17.48
N ILE A 79 -8.97 8.74 18.00
CA ILE A 79 -9.25 7.42 17.39
C ILE A 79 -9.95 7.60 16.05
N TRP A 80 -11.03 8.39 16.03
CA TRP A 80 -11.80 8.64 14.82
C TRP A 80 -10.95 9.33 13.76
N THR A 81 -10.15 10.32 14.16
CA THR A 81 -9.22 11.00 13.26
C THR A 81 -8.22 10.02 12.67
N SER A 82 -7.64 9.14 13.49
CA SER A 82 -6.69 8.12 13.02
C SER A 82 -7.34 7.14 12.03
N LEU A 83 -8.56 6.69 12.31
CA LEU A 83 -9.28 5.73 11.47
C LEU A 83 -9.71 6.34 10.13
N VAL A 84 -10.29 7.55 10.15
CA VAL A 84 -10.67 8.27 8.93
C VAL A 84 -9.42 8.56 8.10
N LEU A 85 -8.36 9.06 8.72
CA LEU A 85 -7.10 9.34 8.02
C LEU A 85 -6.52 8.07 7.39
N PHE A 86 -6.51 6.95 8.13
CA PHE A 86 -6.09 5.64 7.61
C PHE A 86 -6.90 5.24 6.36
N ILE A 87 -8.23 5.32 6.43
CA ILE A 87 -9.12 4.95 5.30
C ILE A 87 -8.84 5.84 4.09
N VAL A 88 -8.75 7.16 4.30
CA VAL A 88 -8.49 8.13 3.22
C VAL A 88 -7.15 7.84 2.54
N ILE A 89 -6.09 7.63 3.31
CA ILE A 89 -4.76 7.30 2.77
C ILE A 89 -4.81 5.96 2.01
N ALA A 90 -5.43 4.93 2.60
CA ALA A 90 -5.54 3.62 1.98
C ALA A 90 -6.26 3.68 0.62
N VAL A 91 -7.38 4.42 0.54
CA VAL A 91 -8.13 4.62 -0.71
C VAL A 91 -7.28 5.38 -1.73
N ILE A 92 -6.64 6.49 -1.33
CA ILE A 92 -5.79 7.28 -2.23
C ILE A 92 -4.65 6.42 -2.79
N MET A 93 -3.94 5.68 -1.92
CA MET A 93 -2.84 4.80 -2.34
C MET A 93 -3.34 3.66 -3.22
N PHE A 94 -4.48 3.05 -2.90
CA PHE A 94 -5.06 1.98 -3.69
C PHE A 94 -5.42 2.44 -5.11
N VAL A 95 -6.11 3.58 -5.24
CA VAL A 95 -6.50 4.13 -6.54
C VAL A 95 -5.27 4.51 -7.35
N ARG A 96 -4.34 5.27 -6.76
CA ARG A 96 -3.12 5.71 -7.45
C ARG A 96 -2.22 4.55 -7.85
N GLY A 97 -2.01 3.59 -6.94
CA GLY A 97 -1.21 2.39 -7.17
C GLY A 97 -1.81 1.51 -8.25
N SER A 98 -3.10 1.20 -8.16
CA SER A 98 -3.81 0.39 -9.16
C SER A 98 -3.72 0.99 -10.56
N LEU A 99 -3.97 2.31 -10.68
CA LEU A 99 -3.87 3.00 -11.97
C LEU A 99 -2.44 3.00 -12.52
N TYR A 100 -1.45 3.24 -11.66
CA TYR A 100 -0.04 3.23 -12.06
C TYR A 100 0.41 1.86 -12.56
N TYR A 101 0.19 0.80 -11.77
CA TYR A 101 0.59 -0.55 -12.17
C TYR A 101 -0.18 -1.06 -13.38
N SER A 102 -1.47 -0.72 -13.49
CA SER A 102 -2.28 -1.08 -14.66
C SER A 102 -1.77 -0.46 -15.95
N GLN A 103 -1.38 0.84 -15.93
CA GLN A 103 -0.78 1.51 -17.08
C GLN A 103 0.53 0.82 -17.52
N ILE A 104 1.37 0.42 -16.57
CA ILE A 104 2.63 -0.27 -16.89
C ILE A 104 2.36 -1.66 -17.44
N ARG A 105 1.47 -2.44 -16.81
CA ARG A 105 1.07 -3.78 -17.30
C ARG A 105 0.57 -3.71 -18.74
N ARG A 106 -0.30 -2.74 -19.04
CA ARG A 106 -0.77 -2.49 -20.40
C ARG A 106 0.39 -2.20 -21.36
N ALA A 107 1.30 -1.29 -20.97
CA ALA A 107 2.41 -0.88 -21.82
C ALA A 107 3.40 -2.02 -22.13
N VAL A 108 3.56 -2.99 -21.23
CA VAL A 108 4.43 -4.16 -21.45
C VAL A 108 3.70 -5.37 -22.02
N GLY A 109 2.45 -5.23 -22.42
CA GLY A 109 1.64 -6.30 -23.02
C GLY A 109 1.27 -7.41 -22.04
N MET A 110 0.91 -7.04 -20.81
CA MET A 110 0.30 -7.94 -19.82
C MET A 110 -1.19 -7.64 -19.67
N GLN A 111 -1.93 -8.59 -19.10
CA GLN A 111 -3.29 -8.36 -18.66
C GLN A 111 -3.33 -7.20 -17.66
N TRP A 112 -4.29 -6.29 -17.86
CA TRP A 112 -4.41 -5.06 -17.08
C TRP A 112 -5.88 -4.80 -16.68
N PHE A 113 -6.08 -3.92 -15.70
CA PHE A 113 -7.40 -3.66 -15.11
C PHE A 113 -7.68 -2.17 -15.09
N ASP A 114 -8.80 -1.74 -15.68
CA ASP A 114 -9.15 -0.32 -15.81
C ASP A 114 -9.95 0.26 -14.62
N GLY A 115 -10.17 -0.56 -13.58
CA GLY A 115 -11.06 -0.24 -12.47
C GLY A 115 -12.44 -0.89 -12.56
N ARG A 116 -12.82 -1.40 -13.73
CA ARG A 116 -14.13 -2.03 -13.98
C ARG A 116 -13.99 -3.48 -14.44
N ARG A 117 -13.10 -3.74 -15.40
CA ARG A 117 -12.88 -5.07 -15.96
C ARG A 117 -11.42 -5.32 -16.27
N ALA A 118 -11.07 -6.60 -16.32
CA ALA A 118 -9.79 -7.01 -16.86
C ALA A 118 -9.84 -6.92 -18.39
N HIS A 119 -8.73 -6.50 -18.99
CA HIS A 119 -8.55 -6.43 -20.43
C HIS A 119 -7.42 -7.37 -20.85
N ASP A 120 -7.57 -7.95 -22.03
CA ASP A 120 -6.59 -8.86 -22.59
C ASP A 120 -5.26 -8.16 -22.90
N PRO A 121 -4.14 -8.89 -22.94
CA PRO A 121 -2.84 -8.34 -23.31
C PRO A 121 -2.89 -7.63 -24.69
N GLU A 122 -2.45 -6.38 -24.72
CA GLU A 122 -2.20 -5.63 -25.95
C GLU A 122 -0.76 -5.87 -26.44
N SER A 123 -0.45 -5.51 -27.69
CA SER A 123 0.94 -5.52 -28.16
C SER A 123 1.82 -4.62 -27.28
N PRO A 124 2.99 -5.08 -26.81
CA PRO A 124 3.89 -4.26 -26.02
C PRO A 124 4.27 -2.98 -26.76
N GLN A 125 4.28 -1.86 -26.04
CA GLN A 125 4.80 -0.61 -26.54
C GLN A 125 6.33 -0.68 -26.70
N SER A 126 6.89 0.30 -27.41
CA SER A 126 8.34 0.37 -27.58
C SER A 126 9.04 0.57 -26.21
N GLU A 127 10.27 0.04 -26.07
CA GLU A 127 11.05 0.19 -24.83
C GLU A 127 11.24 1.66 -24.42
N GLN A 128 11.30 2.56 -25.41
CA GLN A 128 11.43 4.00 -25.20
C GLN A 128 10.17 4.61 -24.58
N GLU A 129 8.98 4.20 -25.03
CA GLU A 129 7.69 4.65 -24.48
C GLU A 129 7.48 4.11 -23.05
N VAL A 130 7.78 2.83 -22.83
CA VAL A 130 7.73 2.21 -21.51
C VAL A 130 8.69 2.94 -20.56
N SER A 131 9.92 3.23 -20.99
CA SER A 131 10.91 3.97 -20.18
C SER A 131 10.45 5.39 -19.81
N LYS A 132 9.71 6.07 -20.70
CA LYS A 132 9.11 7.39 -20.38
C LYS A 132 8.05 7.26 -19.28
N LEU A 133 7.20 6.24 -19.35
CA LEU A 133 6.18 5.98 -18.32
C LEU A 133 6.81 5.67 -16.95
N LEU A 134 7.88 4.86 -16.94
CA LEU A 134 8.59 4.44 -15.74
C LEU A 134 9.39 5.57 -15.07
N ASN A 135 9.75 6.63 -15.80
CA ASN A 135 10.46 7.79 -15.25
C ASN A 135 9.55 8.82 -14.54
N SER A 136 8.28 8.49 -14.29
CA SER A 136 7.36 9.36 -13.54
C SER A 136 7.72 9.45 -12.04
N ARG A 137 7.27 10.53 -11.37
CA ARG A 137 7.40 10.72 -9.91
C ARG A 137 6.24 10.13 -9.09
N LYS A 138 5.34 9.38 -9.75
CA LYS A 138 4.13 8.82 -9.11
C LYS A 138 4.46 7.90 -7.92
N PRO A 139 5.51 7.05 -7.97
CA PRO A 139 5.90 6.24 -6.82
C PRO A 139 6.33 7.07 -5.61
N GLU A 140 7.15 8.10 -5.81
CA GLU A 140 7.64 9.00 -4.76
C GLU A 140 6.48 9.75 -4.09
N GLU A 141 5.58 10.33 -4.89
CA GLU A 141 4.40 11.03 -4.37
C GLU A 141 3.51 10.11 -3.53
N THR A 142 3.29 8.87 -4.01
CA THR A 142 2.45 7.89 -3.30
C THR A 142 3.12 7.41 -2.01
N ALA A 143 4.44 7.19 -2.04
CA ALA A 143 5.22 6.84 -0.86
C ALA A 143 5.24 7.97 0.18
N MET A 144 5.31 9.23 -0.25
CA MET A 144 5.24 10.39 0.63
C MET A 144 3.87 10.52 1.29
N ILE A 145 2.77 10.32 0.55
CA ILE A 145 1.41 10.28 1.12
C ILE A 145 1.31 9.20 2.22
N GLY A 146 1.79 7.99 1.92
CA GLY A 146 1.81 6.89 2.88
C GLY A 146 2.68 7.19 4.11
N GLY A 147 3.90 7.69 3.90
CA GLY A 147 4.87 7.96 4.97
C GLY A 147 4.45 9.09 5.90
N VAL A 148 4.02 10.24 5.35
CA VAL A 148 3.50 11.37 6.14
C VAL A 148 2.22 10.97 6.86
N GLY A 149 1.32 10.29 6.16
CA GLY A 149 0.08 9.80 6.73
C GLY A 149 0.29 8.83 7.90
N LEU A 150 1.22 7.88 7.74
CA LEU A 150 1.61 6.95 8.81
C LEU A 150 2.21 7.69 10.02
N ALA A 151 3.09 8.67 9.79
CA ALA A 151 3.69 9.45 10.86
C ALA A 151 2.63 10.22 11.67
N LEU A 152 1.63 10.79 10.98
CA LEU A 152 0.49 11.47 11.63
C LEU A 152 -0.38 10.50 12.43
N ILE A 153 -0.70 9.32 11.89
CA ILE A 153 -1.44 8.29 12.62
C ILE A 153 -0.67 7.85 13.86
N LEU A 154 0.65 7.59 13.73
CA LEU A 154 1.49 7.21 14.87
C LEU A 154 1.47 8.29 15.95
N TRP A 155 1.59 9.56 15.56
CA TRP A 155 1.51 10.69 16.48
C TRP A 155 0.14 10.75 17.20
N LEU A 156 -0.97 10.63 16.47
CA LEU A 156 -2.31 10.61 17.07
C LEU A 156 -2.48 9.48 18.09
N MET A 157 -2.02 8.27 17.77
CA MET A 157 -2.16 7.09 18.63
C MET A 157 -1.24 7.15 19.87
N MET A 158 -0.08 7.80 19.74
CA MET A 158 0.91 7.93 20.81
C MET A 158 0.56 9.07 21.78
N PHE A 159 0.30 10.26 21.26
CA PHE A 159 0.13 11.47 22.07
C PHE A 159 -1.33 11.74 22.45
N ARG A 160 -2.29 11.17 21.73
CA ARG A 160 -3.74 11.22 22.06
C ARG A 160 -4.22 12.64 22.41
N PRO A 161 -4.05 13.61 21.50
CA PRO A 161 -4.17 15.04 21.81
C PRO A 161 -5.59 15.53 22.16
N PHE A 162 -6.65 14.77 21.84
CA PHE A 162 -8.05 15.13 22.07
C PHE A 162 -8.98 13.90 22.06
#